data_AF-A0AAF0FPQ2-F1
#
_entry.id   AF-A0AAF0FPQ2-F1
#
_cell.length_a   1.000
_cell.length_b   1.000
_cell.length_c   1.000
_cell.angle_alpha   90.00
_cell.angle_beta   90.00
_cell.angle_gamma   90.00
#
_symmetry.space_group_name_H-M   'P 1'
#
loop_
_entity.id
_entity.type
_entity.pdbx_description
1 polymer ?
#
loop_
_entity_poly.entity_id
_entity_poly.type
_entity_poly.pdbx_seq_one_letter_code
_entity_poly.pdbx_strand_id
1 'polypeptide(L)'
;MNKYIRLITGIFLLCLMTAPVFAETTDDYRFYELGERSAALAMEKLDFEYGDSDVACFTDAGRVLINGYTTQKAISGITHVSGLQNSDDTLFQINRADSKPLWFYFYNKNTGKGLYLEPAERYYSMTKGEIMNLAEEGAFSKVALVTGDIDKMLANTEDGDATQKALGANAFSILSLSNAWAHGAPYDLMYAASLHNHFCPGVSSGYILVKYVEENLPLTKDTSYVAMSAPTWCKEDIFPTIWDMTPGKGGVLNSVSFTSDDQAYLTEKYGTRPAGIFILWNKKAKTGTGLALGFDFDSSVWTGPSWGEKVSKTVDMVENLDNYDKYVTVMNKFSVDEKMLAELKNPQNNPYAVCGMM
;
A
#
# COMPACT_ATOMS: atom_id res chain seq x y z
N MET A 1 0.08 -59.96 20.15
CA MET A 1 0.63 -59.51 18.84
C MET A 1 -0.49 -59.49 17.79
N ASN A 2 -1.71 -59.09 18.18
CA ASN A 2 -2.27 -57.74 18.30
C ASN A 2 -3.00 -57.32 17.03
N LYS A 3 -4.27 -57.76 16.93
CA LYS A 3 -5.30 -57.21 16.03
C LYS A 3 -5.35 -55.67 16.07
N TYR A 4 -4.97 -55.07 17.20
CA TYR A 4 -4.81 -53.63 17.38
C TYR A 4 -3.72 -52.99 16.51
N ILE A 5 -2.61 -53.69 16.22
CA ILE A 5 -1.54 -53.16 15.36
C ILE A 5 -2.00 -53.09 13.90
N ARG A 6 -2.78 -54.09 13.43
CA ARG A 6 -3.35 -54.10 12.06
C ARG A 6 -4.45 -53.06 11.87
N LEU A 7 -5.23 -52.75 12.90
CA LEU A 7 -6.26 -51.70 12.84
C LEU A 7 -5.63 -50.29 12.79
N ILE A 8 -4.55 -50.07 13.55
CA ILE A 8 -3.83 -48.79 13.58
C ILE A 8 -3.04 -48.55 12.27
N THR A 9 -2.47 -49.60 11.66
CA THR A 9 -1.83 -49.45 10.32
C THR A 9 -2.86 -49.20 9.21
N GLY A 10 -4.05 -49.81 9.30
CA GLY A 10 -5.14 -49.56 8.34
C GLY A 10 -5.71 -48.14 8.39
N ILE A 11 -5.83 -47.56 9.58
CA ILE A 11 -6.32 -46.18 9.77
C ILE A 11 -5.25 -45.15 9.37
N PHE A 12 -3.96 -45.39 9.65
CA PHE A 12 -2.87 -44.50 9.19
C PHE A 12 -2.70 -44.51 7.66
N LEU A 13 -2.92 -45.64 6.99
CA LEU A 13 -2.92 -45.70 5.52
C LEU A 13 -4.16 -45.05 4.89
N LEU A 14 -5.31 -45.05 5.57
CA LEU A 14 -6.52 -44.37 5.07
C LEU A 14 -6.43 -42.84 5.22
N CYS A 15 -5.80 -42.34 6.28
CA CYS A 15 -5.58 -40.90 6.48
C CYS A 15 -4.48 -40.30 5.59
N LEU A 16 -3.55 -41.11 5.07
CA LEU A 16 -2.55 -40.65 4.10
C LEU A 16 -3.07 -40.57 2.65
N MET A 17 -4.26 -41.13 2.36
CA MET A 17 -4.89 -41.03 1.03
C MET A 17 -5.98 -39.96 0.93
N THR A 18 -6.24 -39.23 2.01
CA THR A 18 -7.16 -38.08 2.03
C THR A 18 -6.43 -36.76 2.25
N ALA A 19 -5.16 -36.66 1.84
CA ALA A 19 -4.67 -35.35 1.44
C ALA A 19 -5.54 -34.96 0.24
N PRO A 20 -6.33 -33.88 0.28
CA PRO A 20 -6.86 -33.33 -0.95
C PRO A 20 -5.62 -33.02 -1.79
N VAL A 21 -5.33 -33.86 -2.78
CA VAL A 21 -4.62 -33.41 -3.96
C VAL A 21 -5.57 -32.38 -4.51
N PHE A 22 -5.37 -31.12 -4.12
CA PHE A 22 -6.02 -29.99 -4.76
C PHE A 22 -5.57 -30.08 -6.21
N ALA A 23 -6.37 -30.74 -7.04
CA ALA A 23 -6.12 -30.81 -8.46
C ALA A 23 -6.03 -29.37 -8.93
N GLU A 24 -4.88 -29.01 -9.47
CA GLU A 24 -4.65 -27.70 -10.08
C GLU A 24 -5.80 -27.43 -11.05
N THR A 25 -6.58 -26.38 -10.78
CA THR A 25 -7.66 -26.02 -11.69
C THR A 25 -7.06 -25.44 -12.96
N THR A 26 -7.79 -25.51 -14.08
CA THR A 26 -7.36 -24.88 -15.33
C THR A 26 -7.11 -23.38 -15.15
N ASP A 27 -7.82 -22.72 -14.23
CA ASP A 27 -7.61 -21.31 -13.85
C ASP A 27 -6.33 -21.12 -13.03
N ASP A 28 -6.04 -22.01 -12.06
CA ASP A 28 -4.80 -21.97 -11.30
C ASP A 28 -3.58 -22.05 -12.21
N TYR A 29 -3.59 -23.02 -13.15
CA TYR A 29 -2.54 -23.16 -14.15
C TYR A 29 -2.42 -21.90 -15.02
N ARG A 30 -3.55 -21.39 -15.52
CA ARG A 30 -3.60 -20.19 -16.37
C ARG A 30 -2.92 -18.99 -15.72
N PHE A 31 -3.29 -18.69 -14.47
CA PHE A 31 -2.74 -17.54 -13.78
C PHE A 31 -1.31 -17.77 -13.32
N TYR A 32 -0.95 -18.98 -12.88
CA TYR A 32 0.42 -19.33 -12.57
C TYR A 32 1.34 -19.08 -13.78
N GLU A 33 1.02 -19.68 -14.92
CA GLU A 33 1.75 -19.49 -16.17
C GLU A 33 1.77 -18.02 -16.63
N LEU A 34 0.68 -17.28 -16.44
CA LEU A 34 0.64 -15.86 -16.77
C LEU A 34 1.66 -15.05 -15.95
N GLY A 35 1.85 -15.42 -14.68
CA GLY A 35 2.88 -14.87 -13.81
C GLY A 35 4.30 -15.26 -14.24
N GLU A 36 4.51 -16.52 -14.63
CA GLU A 36 5.80 -16.97 -15.16
C GLU A 36 6.20 -16.20 -16.42
N ARG A 37 5.25 -16.05 -17.35
CA ARG A 37 5.46 -15.31 -18.62
C ARG A 37 5.70 -13.83 -18.40
N SER A 38 5.01 -13.20 -17.43
CA SER A 38 5.23 -11.79 -17.13
C SER A 38 6.61 -11.56 -16.55
N ALA A 39 7.06 -12.44 -15.65
CA ALA A 39 8.41 -12.43 -15.09
C ALA A 39 9.48 -12.70 -16.14
N ALA A 40 9.31 -13.70 -17.01
CA ALA A 40 10.28 -14.03 -18.07
C ALA A 40 10.50 -12.84 -19.02
N LEU A 41 9.42 -12.22 -19.50
CA LEU A 41 9.50 -11.02 -20.34
C LEU A 41 10.14 -9.83 -19.60
N ALA A 42 9.88 -9.69 -18.30
CA ALA A 42 10.50 -8.65 -17.50
C ALA A 42 12.01 -8.86 -17.37
N MET A 43 12.45 -10.07 -17.06
CA MET A 43 13.88 -10.42 -16.96
C MET A 43 14.60 -10.17 -18.27
N GLU A 44 14.01 -10.55 -19.41
CA GLU A 44 14.56 -10.28 -20.74
C GLU A 44 14.63 -8.77 -21.05
N LYS A 45 13.53 -8.03 -20.85
CA LYS A 45 13.42 -6.64 -21.31
C LYS A 45 14.03 -5.61 -20.36
N LEU A 46 14.15 -5.94 -19.08
CA LEU A 46 14.75 -5.08 -18.06
C LEU A 46 16.15 -5.55 -17.65
N ASP A 47 16.64 -6.65 -18.23
CA ASP A 47 17.99 -7.20 -18.05
C ASP A 47 18.34 -7.42 -16.58
N PHE A 48 17.61 -8.32 -15.92
CA PHE A 48 17.85 -8.67 -14.51
C PHE A 48 17.79 -10.18 -14.25
N GLU A 49 18.46 -10.60 -13.18
CA GLU A 49 18.58 -12.01 -12.79
C GLU A 49 17.62 -12.39 -11.65
N TYR A 50 17.50 -13.69 -11.40
CA TYR A 50 16.66 -14.21 -10.32
C TYR A 50 17.04 -13.59 -8.97
N GLY A 51 16.07 -13.00 -8.28
CA GLY A 51 16.24 -12.44 -6.94
C GLY A 51 16.97 -11.09 -6.90
N ASP A 52 17.00 -10.35 -8.02
CA ASP A 52 17.59 -9.01 -8.06
C ASP A 52 16.86 -8.02 -7.14
N SER A 53 17.55 -7.53 -6.11
CA SER A 53 17.03 -6.57 -5.12
C SER A 53 16.84 -5.15 -5.65
N ASP A 54 17.32 -4.88 -6.86
CA ASP A 54 17.15 -3.59 -7.55
C ASP A 54 15.98 -3.60 -8.54
N VAL A 55 15.23 -4.70 -8.58
CA VAL A 55 13.98 -4.82 -9.32
C VAL A 55 12.80 -5.09 -8.38
N ALA A 56 11.68 -4.40 -8.61
CA ALA A 56 10.42 -4.68 -7.93
C ALA A 56 9.29 -4.95 -8.91
N CYS A 57 8.38 -5.84 -8.51
CA CYS A 57 7.12 -6.12 -9.19
C CYS A 57 5.94 -5.51 -8.42
N PHE A 58 5.12 -4.74 -9.11
CA PHE A 58 3.85 -4.20 -8.64
C PHE A 58 2.73 -4.83 -9.48
N THR A 59 1.68 -5.32 -8.83
CA THR A 59 0.56 -5.95 -9.55
C THR A 59 -0.72 -5.91 -8.72
N ASP A 60 -1.89 -5.88 -9.37
CA ASP A 60 -3.18 -6.10 -8.71
C ASP A 60 -3.60 -7.59 -8.67
N ALA A 61 -2.69 -8.51 -9.01
CA ALA A 61 -2.90 -9.95 -8.88
C ALA A 61 -3.33 -10.33 -7.45
N GLY A 62 -4.30 -11.23 -7.35
CA GLY A 62 -4.93 -11.63 -6.09
C GLY A 62 -6.01 -10.67 -5.58
N ARG A 63 -6.13 -9.46 -6.15
CA ARG A 63 -7.25 -8.52 -5.87
C ARG A 63 -8.33 -8.60 -6.92
N VAL A 64 -7.93 -8.66 -8.19
CA VAL A 64 -8.86 -8.73 -9.31
C VAL A 64 -9.40 -10.14 -9.53
N LEU A 65 -10.67 -10.21 -9.94
CA LEU A 65 -11.36 -11.44 -10.30
C LEU A 65 -11.56 -11.49 -11.81
N ILE A 66 -11.20 -12.60 -12.42
CA ILE A 66 -11.40 -12.85 -13.84
C ILE A 66 -12.30 -14.08 -13.99
N ASN A 67 -13.46 -13.91 -14.62
CA ASN A 67 -14.48 -14.97 -14.75
C ASN A 67 -14.87 -15.63 -13.41
N GLY A 68 -14.81 -14.87 -12.30
CA GLY A 68 -15.10 -15.34 -10.95
C GLY A 68 -13.92 -16.02 -10.23
N TYR A 69 -12.76 -16.13 -10.86
CA TYR A 69 -11.56 -16.74 -10.29
C TYR A 69 -10.56 -15.69 -9.80
N THR A 70 -9.91 -15.99 -8.67
CA THR A 70 -8.85 -15.15 -8.13
C THR A 70 -7.59 -15.26 -8.98
N THR A 71 -6.90 -14.15 -9.18
CA THR A 71 -5.65 -14.09 -9.95
C THR A 71 -4.39 -14.34 -9.11
N GLN A 72 -4.54 -14.76 -7.85
CA GLN A 72 -3.44 -14.89 -6.88
C GLN A 72 -2.31 -15.83 -7.32
N LYS A 73 -2.61 -16.84 -8.14
CA LYS A 73 -1.60 -17.78 -8.65
C LYS A 73 -0.56 -17.13 -9.57
N ALA A 74 -0.88 -15.99 -10.18
CA ALA A 74 0.10 -15.20 -10.94
C ALA A 74 1.26 -14.73 -10.06
N ILE A 75 1.02 -14.45 -8.78
CA ILE A 75 2.09 -14.08 -7.83
C ILE A 75 3.06 -15.24 -7.67
N SER A 76 2.55 -16.46 -7.51
CA SER A 76 3.40 -17.66 -7.40
C SER A 76 4.24 -17.89 -8.66
N GLY A 77 3.69 -17.64 -9.85
CA GLY A 77 4.44 -17.73 -11.11
C GLY A 77 5.53 -16.66 -11.22
N ILE A 78 5.22 -15.42 -10.84
CA ILE A 78 6.19 -14.32 -10.81
C ILE A 78 7.36 -14.69 -9.90
N THR A 79 7.08 -15.11 -8.66
CA THR A 79 8.10 -15.50 -7.69
C THR A 79 8.91 -16.71 -8.16
N HIS A 80 8.27 -17.68 -8.81
CA HIS A 80 8.95 -18.87 -9.31
C HIS A 80 10.03 -18.54 -10.34
N VAL A 81 9.74 -17.65 -11.28
CA VAL A 81 10.65 -17.30 -12.39
C VAL A 81 11.63 -16.20 -12.01
N SER A 82 11.17 -15.13 -11.37
CA SER A 82 11.99 -13.95 -11.09
C SER A 82 12.66 -13.94 -9.73
N GLY A 83 12.22 -14.79 -8.78
CA GLY A 83 12.65 -14.72 -7.39
C GLY A 83 12.11 -13.53 -6.61
N LEU A 84 11.39 -12.60 -7.26
CA LEU A 84 10.81 -11.44 -6.59
C LEU A 84 9.66 -11.88 -5.67
N GLN A 85 9.71 -11.43 -4.43
CA GLN A 85 8.78 -11.85 -3.39
C GLN A 85 8.55 -10.78 -2.33
N ASN A 86 7.40 -10.86 -1.69
CA ASN A 86 6.96 -9.84 -0.74
C ASN A 86 7.86 -9.75 0.50
N SER A 87 8.44 -10.86 0.97
CA SER A 87 9.34 -10.88 2.12
C SER A 87 10.66 -10.13 1.89
N ASP A 88 11.00 -9.90 0.63
CA ASP A 88 12.30 -9.33 0.24
C ASP A 88 12.13 -7.90 -0.26
N ASP A 89 10.97 -7.29 -0.04
CA ASP A 89 10.63 -5.93 -0.48
C ASP A 89 10.68 -5.76 -2.01
N THR A 90 10.46 -6.83 -2.79
CA THR A 90 10.54 -6.83 -4.26
C THR A 90 9.24 -7.22 -4.97
N LEU A 91 8.17 -7.54 -4.22
CA LEU A 91 6.85 -7.81 -4.79
C LEU A 91 5.73 -7.21 -3.94
N PHE A 92 4.92 -6.34 -4.55
CA PHE A 92 3.81 -5.65 -3.91
C PHE A 92 2.49 -5.90 -4.63
N GLN A 93 1.52 -6.42 -3.88
CA GLN A 93 0.15 -6.56 -4.33
C GLN A 93 -0.63 -5.28 -4.07
N ILE A 94 -1.05 -4.60 -5.13
CA ILE A 94 -1.69 -3.29 -5.07
C ILE A 94 -3.20 -3.49 -4.96
N ASN A 95 -3.79 -2.90 -3.93
CA ASN A 95 -5.22 -3.02 -3.67
C ASN A 95 -6.03 -2.50 -4.85
N ARG A 96 -7.12 -3.20 -5.19
CA ARG A 96 -7.97 -2.83 -6.32
C ARG A 96 -9.36 -3.44 -6.22
N ALA A 97 -10.33 -2.79 -6.87
CA ALA A 97 -11.64 -3.38 -7.09
C ALA A 97 -11.52 -4.63 -7.99
N ASP A 98 -12.27 -5.66 -7.62
CA ASP A 98 -12.25 -6.98 -8.26
C ASP A 98 -12.56 -6.96 -9.77
N SER A 99 -13.40 -6.02 -10.20
CA SER A 99 -13.85 -5.83 -11.58
C SER A 99 -12.84 -5.12 -12.50
N LYS A 100 -11.67 -4.71 -11.98
CA LYS A 100 -10.66 -4.03 -12.79
C LYS A 100 -9.79 -5.01 -13.58
N PRO A 101 -9.23 -4.60 -14.73
CA PRO A 101 -8.30 -5.44 -15.50
C PRO A 101 -7.04 -5.76 -14.69
N LEU A 102 -6.59 -7.02 -14.77
CA LEU A 102 -5.29 -7.47 -14.26
C LEU A 102 -4.14 -6.77 -14.98
N TRP A 103 -3.09 -6.39 -14.24
CA TRP A 103 -1.84 -5.88 -14.80
C TRP A 103 -0.61 -6.28 -13.99
N PHE A 104 0.55 -6.20 -14.64
CA PHE A 104 1.86 -6.37 -14.00
C PHE A 104 2.76 -5.20 -14.38
N TYR A 105 3.54 -4.71 -13.42
CA TYR A 105 4.57 -3.71 -13.66
C TYR A 105 5.85 -4.13 -12.97
N PHE A 106 6.93 -4.29 -13.74
CA PHE A 106 8.26 -4.53 -13.22
C PHE A 106 9.07 -3.26 -13.38
N TYR A 107 9.88 -2.91 -12.38
CA TYR A 107 10.66 -1.69 -12.37
C TYR A 107 12.09 -1.97 -11.92
N ASN A 108 13.07 -1.60 -12.74
CA ASN A 108 14.49 -1.68 -12.42
C ASN A 108 14.99 -0.30 -12.04
N LYS A 109 15.30 -0.09 -10.75
CA LYS A 109 15.72 1.23 -10.23
C LYS A 109 17.11 1.65 -10.71
N ASN A 110 17.98 0.71 -11.09
CA ASN A 110 19.30 1.02 -11.64
C ASN A 110 19.19 1.66 -13.03
N THR A 111 18.30 1.14 -13.87
CA THR A 111 18.11 1.66 -15.24
C THR A 111 17.03 2.74 -15.31
N GLY A 112 16.14 2.82 -14.32
CA GLY A 112 14.97 3.69 -14.32
C GLY A 112 13.92 3.28 -15.35
N LYS A 113 13.97 2.03 -15.83
CA LYS A 113 13.05 1.47 -16.82
C LYS A 113 12.01 0.59 -16.14
N GLY A 114 10.80 0.60 -16.70
CA GLY A 114 9.71 -0.26 -16.27
C GLY A 114 9.10 -1.03 -17.44
N LEU A 115 8.62 -2.25 -17.17
CA LEU A 115 7.85 -3.04 -18.11
C LEU A 115 6.42 -3.17 -17.60
N TYR A 116 5.47 -2.61 -18.34
CA TYR A 116 4.04 -2.71 -18.07
C TYR A 116 3.37 -3.72 -18.98
N LEU A 117 2.58 -4.61 -18.37
CA LEU A 117 1.94 -5.74 -19.03
C LEU A 117 0.44 -5.78 -18.69
N GLU A 118 -0.41 -5.90 -19.71
CA GLU A 118 -1.83 -6.21 -19.57
C GLU A 118 -2.12 -7.54 -20.29
N PRO A 119 -2.67 -8.55 -19.60
CA PRO A 119 -3.01 -9.82 -20.25
C PRO A 119 -4.08 -9.62 -21.33
N ALA A 120 -3.99 -10.41 -22.40
CA ALA A 120 -5.00 -10.40 -23.44
C ALA A 120 -6.29 -11.07 -22.97
N GLU A 121 -7.45 -10.49 -23.26
CA GLU A 121 -8.75 -11.05 -22.84
C GLU A 121 -8.94 -12.50 -23.31
N ARG A 122 -8.49 -12.81 -24.54
CA ARG A 122 -8.52 -14.18 -25.08
C ARG A 122 -7.75 -15.19 -24.24
N TYR A 123 -6.72 -14.77 -23.50
CA TYR A 123 -5.90 -15.66 -22.68
C TYR A 123 -6.75 -16.33 -21.59
N TYR A 124 -7.74 -15.60 -21.06
CA TYR A 124 -8.60 -16.08 -19.99
C TYR A 124 -9.55 -17.20 -20.40
N SER A 125 -9.69 -17.51 -21.69
CA SER A 125 -10.51 -18.63 -22.17
C SER A 125 -9.69 -19.75 -22.83
N MET A 126 -8.36 -19.62 -22.86
CA MET A 126 -7.50 -20.63 -23.48
C MET A 126 -7.37 -21.89 -22.59
N THR A 127 -7.32 -23.03 -23.26
CA THR A 127 -6.98 -24.31 -22.65
C THR A 127 -5.48 -24.40 -22.37
N LYS A 128 -5.09 -25.32 -21.48
CA LYS A 128 -3.67 -25.61 -21.19
C LYS A 128 -2.86 -25.90 -22.46
N GLY A 129 -3.40 -26.70 -23.38
CA GLY A 129 -2.73 -27.02 -24.64
C GLY A 129 -2.53 -25.82 -25.56
N GLU A 130 -3.49 -24.89 -25.60
CA GLU A 130 -3.34 -23.66 -26.38
C GLU A 130 -2.30 -22.71 -25.76
N ILE A 131 -2.27 -22.62 -24.43
CA ILE A 131 -1.29 -21.80 -23.70
C ILE A 131 0.13 -22.31 -23.91
N MET A 132 0.35 -23.63 -23.80
CA MET A 132 1.66 -24.25 -24.02
C MET A 132 2.23 -23.99 -25.43
N ASN A 133 1.36 -23.74 -26.43
CA ASN A 133 1.76 -23.44 -27.80
C ASN A 133 1.79 -21.93 -28.11
N LEU A 134 1.46 -21.07 -27.13
CA LEU A 134 1.46 -19.63 -27.28
C LEU A 134 2.86 -19.08 -27.02
N ALA A 135 3.33 -18.17 -27.87
CA ALA A 135 4.53 -17.37 -27.57
C ALA A 135 4.32 -16.53 -26.30
N GLU A 136 5.38 -16.25 -25.54
CA GLU A 136 5.29 -15.53 -24.25
C GLU A 136 4.57 -14.18 -24.36
N GLU A 137 5.00 -13.30 -25.27
CA GLU A 137 4.35 -12.02 -25.54
C GLU A 137 2.89 -12.17 -25.98
N GLY A 138 2.56 -13.32 -26.59
CA GLY A 138 1.21 -13.65 -27.01
C GLY A 138 0.22 -13.75 -25.84
N ALA A 139 0.66 -13.85 -24.59
CA ALA A 139 -0.23 -13.82 -23.43
C ALA A 139 -0.79 -12.40 -23.13
N PHE A 140 -0.21 -11.35 -23.73
CA PHE A 140 -0.48 -9.97 -23.38
C PHE A 140 -1.11 -9.19 -24.53
N SER A 141 -2.06 -8.30 -24.21
CA SER A 141 -2.60 -7.30 -25.15
C SER A 141 -1.75 -6.03 -25.16
N LYS A 142 -0.98 -5.81 -24.10
CA LYS A 142 -0.05 -4.69 -23.97
C LYS A 142 1.26 -5.17 -23.37
N VAL A 143 2.36 -4.81 -24.03
CA VAL A 143 3.74 -4.96 -23.56
C VAL A 143 4.43 -3.63 -23.79
N ALA A 144 4.65 -2.85 -22.73
CA ALA A 144 5.16 -1.50 -22.84
C ALA A 144 6.41 -1.32 -21.95
N LEU A 145 7.57 -1.18 -22.61
CA LEU A 145 8.81 -0.75 -21.97
C LEU A 145 8.82 0.78 -21.90
N VAL A 146 8.93 1.33 -20.68
CA VAL A 146 8.76 2.75 -20.38
C VAL A 146 9.91 3.30 -19.53
N THR A 147 10.05 4.62 -19.46
CA THR A 147 10.89 5.30 -18.48
C THR A 147 10.05 5.54 -17.23
N GLY A 148 10.30 4.79 -16.16
CA GLY A 148 9.50 4.84 -14.92
C GLY A 148 10.06 5.75 -13.83
N ASP A 149 11.33 6.15 -13.96
CA ASP A 149 12.05 7.02 -13.04
C ASP A 149 11.57 8.48 -13.19
N ILE A 150 11.13 9.08 -12.08
CA ILE A 150 10.53 10.42 -12.09
C ILE A 150 11.51 11.49 -12.56
N ASP A 151 12.78 11.43 -12.16
CA ASP A 151 13.78 12.42 -12.52
C ASP A 151 14.12 12.33 -14.01
N LYS A 152 14.22 11.11 -14.55
CA LYS A 152 14.42 10.90 -16.00
C LYS A 152 13.22 11.35 -16.81
N MET A 153 12.00 11.09 -16.34
CA MET A 153 10.78 11.58 -16.98
C MET A 153 10.70 13.11 -16.97
N LEU A 154 11.14 13.77 -15.90
CA LEU A 154 11.17 15.23 -15.81
C LEU A 154 12.27 15.85 -16.68
N ALA A 155 13.42 15.17 -16.78
CA ALA A 155 14.52 15.58 -17.67
C ALA A 155 14.16 15.43 -19.16
N ASN A 156 13.32 14.44 -19.50
CA ASN A 156 12.78 14.26 -20.85
C ASN A 156 11.25 14.06 -20.81
N THR A 157 10.51 15.16 -20.89
CA THR A 157 9.05 15.15 -20.76
C THR A 157 8.34 14.38 -21.87
N GLU A 158 8.96 14.19 -23.04
CA GLU A 158 8.40 13.34 -24.10
C GLU A 158 8.35 11.86 -23.67
N ASP A 159 9.41 11.38 -23.01
CA ASP A 159 9.43 10.03 -22.41
C ASP A 159 8.43 9.95 -21.25
N GLY A 160 8.30 11.02 -20.47
CA GLY A 160 7.31 11.14 -19.42
C GLY A 160 5.88 10.99 -19.95
N ASP A 161 5.53 11.76 -20.98
CA ASP A 161 4.20 11.72 -21.62
C ASP A 161 3.93 10.35 -22.29
N ALA A 162 4.94 9.76 -22.93
CA ALA A 162 4.84 8.41 -23.49
C ALA A 162 4.56 7.35 -22.40
N THR A 163 5.22 7.48 -21.24
CA THR A 163 5.01 6.61 -20.08
C THR A 163 3.60 6.77 -19.52
N GLN A 164 3.14 8.02 -19.33
CA GLN A 164 1.75 8.29 -18.90
C GLN A 164 0.73 7.64 -19.83
N LYS A 165 0.94 7.76 -21.15
CA LYS A 165 0.06 7.17 -22.16
C LYS A 165 0.06 5.64 -22.10
N ALA A 166 1.22 5.00 -21.91
CA ALA A 166 1.34 3.55 -21.85
C ALA A 166 0.63 2.96 -20.62
N LEU A 167 0.84 3.57 -19.45
CA LEU A 167 0.26 3.14 -18.17
C LEU A 167 -1.22 3.54 -18.03
N GLY A 168 -1.64 4.59 -18.74
CA GLY A 168 -3.02 5.08 -18.74
C GLY A 168 -3.51 5.41 -17.33
N ALA A 169 -4.70 4.91 -16.98
CA ALA A 169 -5.32 5.17 -15.67
C ALA A 169 -4.50 4.62 -14.47
N ASN A 170 -3.54 3.72 -14.72
CA ASN A 170 -2.69 3.15 -13.67
C ASN A 170 -1.44 3.99 -13.40
N ALA A 171 -1.14 4.99 -14.23
CA ALA A 171 0.13 5.71 -14.19
C ALA A 171 0.45 6.27 -12.80
N PHE A 172 -0.50 6.96 -12.16
CA PHE A 172 -0.23 7.52 -10.83
C PHE A 172 -0.02 6.45 -9.76
N SER A 173 -0.84 5.39 -9.76
CA SER A 173 -0.68 4.26 -8.84
C SER A 173 0.70 3.62 -8.97
N ILE A 174 1.06 3.25 -10.19
CA ILE A 174 2.33 2.56 -10.50
C ILE A 174 3.53 3.46 -10.21
N LEU A 175 3.57 4.66 -10.79
CA LEU A 175 4.76 5.52 -10.72
C LEU A 175 4.99 6.05 -9.30
N SER A 176 3.93 6.34 -8.56
CA SER A 176 4.10 6.79 -7.17
C SER A 176 4.67 5.71 -6.27
N LEU A 177 4.23 4.46 -6.42
CA LEU A 177 4.73 3.33 -5.64
C LEU A 177 6.15 2.94 -6.06
N SER A 178 6.42 2.83 -7.37
CA SER A 178 7.73 2.41 -7.86
C SER A 178 8.83 3.42 -7.53
N ASN A 179 8.54 4.73 -7.65
CA ASN A 179 9.52 5.75 -7.29
C ASN A 179 9.69 5.84 -5.77
N ALA A 180 8.63 5.75 -4.97
CA ALA A 180 8.79 5.72 -3.52
C ALA A 180 9.66 4.52 -3.05
N TRP A 181 9.42 3.33 -3.59
CA TRP A 181 10.25 2.15 -3.33
C TRP A 181 11.72 2.39 -3.72
N ALA A 182 11.96 2.92 -4.92
CA ALA A 182 13.29 3.19 -5.43
C ALA A 182 14.07 4.22 -4.59
N HIS A 183 13.36 5.16 -3.97
CA HIS A 183 13.91 6.18 -3.07
C HIS A 183 13.91 5.75 -1.59
N GLY A 184 13.71 4.46 -1.30
CA GLY A 184 13.94 3.89 0.02
C GLY A 184 12.76 3.98 0.99
N ALA A 185 11.52 4.06 0.48
CA ALA A 185 10.34 3.94 1.34
C ALA A 185 10.37 2.60 2.12
N PRO A 186 10.19 2.61 3.45
CA PRO A 186 10.29 1.39 4.25
C PRO A 186 9.13 0.44 3.97
N TYR A 187 9.36 -0.85 4.20
CA TYR A 187 8.41 -1.93 3.90
C TYR A 187 7.01 -1.71 4.50
N ASP A 188 6.91 -1.24 5.74
CA ASP A 188 5.62 -0.98 6.41
C ASP A 188 4.84 0.18 5.74
N LEU A 189 5.55 1.21 5.26
CA LEU A 189 4.98 2.29 4.45
C LEU A 189 4.55 1.80 3.07
N MET A 190 5.39 1.01 2.39
CA MET A 190 5.05 0.43 1.09
C MET A 190 3.82 -0.47 1.17
N TYR A 191 3.68 -1.25 2.24
CA TYR A 191 2.49 -2.06 2.50
C TYR A 191 1.24 -1.20 2.70
N ALA A 192 1.33 -0.11 3.46
CA ALA A 192 0.22 0.83 3.66
C ALA A 192 -0.18 1.55 2.36
N ALA A 193 0.79 2.02 1.58
CA ALA A 193 0.56 2.64 0.29
C ALA A 193 -0.06 1.65 -0.73
N SER A 194 0.35 0.38 -0.67
CA SER A 194 -0.25 -0.69 -1.49
C SER A 194 -1.71 -0.93 -1.14
N LEU A 195 -2.09 -0.83 0.13
CA LEU A 195 -3.50 -0.85 0.56
C LEU A 195 -4.27 0.36 0.02
N HIS A 196 -3.65 1.55 0.02
CA HIS A 196 -4.21 2.79 -0.53
C HIS A 196 -4.25 2.81 -2.07
N ASN A 197 -3.78 1.76 -2.75
CA ASN A 197 -3.62 1.62 -4.20
C ASN A 197 -2.54 2.52 -4.83
N HIS A 198 -2.22 3.67 -4.26
CA HIS A 198 -1.24 4.60 -4.79
C HIS A 198 -0.53 5.29 -3.63
N PHE A 199 0.58 5.96 -3.92
CA PHE A 199 1.34 6.68 -2.92
C PHE A 199 1.29 8.20 -3.14
N CYS A 200 0.44 8.90 -2.38
CA CYS A 200 0.37 10.35 -2.42
C CYS A 200 0.98 11.00 -1.16
N PRO A 201 1.26 12.32 -1.18
CA PRO A 201 1.72 13.06 -0.01
C PRO A 201 0.81 12.87 1.22
N GLY A 202 -0.49 12.68 1.01
CA GLY A 202 -1.43 12.40 2.09
C GLY A 202 -1.18 11.08 2.82
N VAL A 203 -0.72 10.04 2.11
CA VAL A 203 -0.31 8.76 2.73
C VAL A 203 1.00 8.97 3.49
N SER A 204 1.98 9.64 2.89
CA SER A 204 3.27 9.95 3.54
C SER A 204 3.06 10.71 4.84
N SER A 205 2.15 11.70 4.85
CA SER A 205 1.83 12.47 6.05
C SER A 205 1.32 11.60 7.20
N GLY A 206 0.53 10.57 6.92
CA GLY A 206 0.04 9.65 7.95
C GLY A 206 1.16 8.84 8.57
N TYR A 207 2.13 8.40 7.76
CA TYR A 207 3.30 7.68 8.25
C TYR A 207 4.17 8.56 9.15
N ILE A 208 4.47 9.77 8.69
CA ILE A 208 5.25 10.76 9.45
C ILE A 208 4.57 11.07 10.79
N LEU A 209 3.25 11.31 10.80
CA LEU A 209 2.47 11.54 12.03
C LEU A 209 2.52 10.34 12.98
N VAL A 210 2.39 9.11 12.44
CA VAL A 210 2.46 7.88 13.23
C VAL A 210 3.84 7.72 13.88
N LYS A 211 4.93 7.87 13.11
CA LYS A 211 6.29 7.76 13.64
C LYS A 211 6.61 8.86 14.65
N TYR A 212 6.15 10.09 14.41
CA TYR A 212 6.25 11.18 15.38
C TYR A 212 5.55 10.83 16.71
N VAL A 213 4.33 10.28 16.65
CA VAL A 213 3.58 9.85 17.84
C VAL A 213 4.28 8.70 18.55
N GLU A 214 4.81 7.72 17.82
CA GLU A 214 5.57 6.60 18.38
C GLU A 214 6.81 7.05 19.14
N GLU A 215 7.51 8.05 18.63
CA GLU A 215 8.68 8.63 19.27
C GLU A 215 8.33 9.48 20.51
N ASN A 216 7.26 10.28 20.43
CA ASN A 216 6.91 11.26 21.47
C ASN A 216 5.96 10.72 22.55
N LEU A 217 5.24 9.62 22.26
CA LEU A 217 4.30 8.95 23.15
C LEU A 217 4.48 7.42 23.12
N PRO A 218 5.67 6.90 23.47
CA PRO A 218 5.98 5.49 23.29
C PRO A 218 5.04 4.57 24.06
N LEU A 219 4.61 3.48 23.41
CA LEU A 219 3.78 2.46 24.03
C LEU A 219 4.52 1.75 25.18
N THR A 220 3.77 1.47 26.23
CA THR A 220 4.09 0.51 27.28
C THR A 220 3.07 -0.63 27.25
N LYS A 221 3.32 -1.69 28.03
CA LYS A 221 2.42 -2.85 28.15
C LYS A 221 0.97 -2.52 28.54
N ASP A 222 0.74 -1.36 29.18
CA ASP A 222 -0.55 -0.97 29.76
C ASP A 222 -1.25 0.13 28.94
N THR A 223 -0.66 0.55 27.82
CA THR A 223 -1.14 1.66 26.99
C THR A 223 -1.48 1.23 25.57
N SER A 224 -2.38 1.98 24.93
CA SER A 224 -2.74 1.82 23.52
C SER A 224 -2.94 3.19 22.87
N TYR A 225 -2.76 3.30 21.56
CA TYR A 225 -3.11 4.51 20.83
C TYR A 225 -4.62 4.63 20.59
N VAL A 226 -5.10 5.87 20.59
CA VAL A 226 -6.42 6.27 20.07
C VAL A 226 -6.18 7.47 19.16
N ALA A 227 -6.78 7.46 17.98
CA ALA A 227 -6.59 8.48 16.94
C ALA A 227 -7.95 9.03 16.53
N MET A 228 -8.07 10.37 16.59
CA MET A 228 -9.22 11.13 16.16
C MET A 228 -8.81 11.87 14.90
N SER A 229 -9.45 11.51 13.81
CA SER A 229 -9.15 12.01 12.50
C SER A 229 -10.12 13.14 12.14
N ALA A 230 -9.64 14.37 12.28
CA ALA A 230 -10.37 15.58 11.95
C ALA A 230 -9.35 16.64 11.52
N PRO A 231 -9.30 17.05 10.24
CA PRO A 231 -10.10 16.58 9.11
C PRO A 231 -9.63 15.22 8.57
N THR A 232 -10.46 14.62 7.70
CA THR A 232 -10.18 13.31 7.09
C THR A 232 -9.40 13.42 5.78
N TRP A 233 -8.37 12.60 5.55
CA TRP A 233 -7.72 12.46 4.23
C TRP A 233 -7.09 11.07 4.01
N CYS A 234 -6.03 10.96 3.22
CA CYS A 234 -5.34 9.70 2.96
C CYS A 234 -4.52 9.15 4.15
N LYS A 235 -4.22 9.95 5.18
CA LYS A 235 -3.39 9.51 6.34
C LYS A 235 -4.02 8.34 7.08
N GLU A 236 -5.35 8.22 7.03
CA GLU A 236 -6.12 7.23 7.75
C GLU A 236 -5.79 5.80 7.34
N ASP A 237 -5.38 5.58 6.10
CA ASP A 237 -5.06 4.24 5.60
C ASP A 237 -3.73 3.70 6.15
N ILE A 238 -2.95 4.54 6.83
CA ILE A 238 -1.77 4.13 7.61
C ILE A 238 -2.18 3.46 8.94
N PHE A 239 -3.24 3.93 9.60
CA PHE A 239 -3.58 3.45 10.95
C PHE A 239 -3.99 1.96 11.00
N PRO A 240 -4.75 1.42 10.03
CA PRO A 240 -5.04 -0.01 9.94
C PRO A 240 -3.80 -0.89 9.83
N THR A 241 -2.76 -0.42 9.14
CA THR A 241 -1.60 -1.25 8.80
C THR A 241 -0.52 -1.16 9.87
N ILE A 242 -0.31 0.01 10.47
CA ILE A 242 0.74 0.19 11.48
C ILE A 242 0.22 -0.04 12.91
N TRP A 243 -0.98 0.45 13.24
CA TRP A 243 -1.53 0.38 14.60
C TRP A 243 -2.66 -0.63 14.78
N ASP A 244 -2.98 -1.42 13.76
CA ASP A 244 -4.14 -2.32 13.74
C ASP A 244 -5.47 -1.59 14.05
N MET A 245 -5.54 -0.31 13.71
CA MET A 245 -6.69 0.55 13.98
C MET A 245 -7.59 0.63 12.76
N THR A 246 -8.57 -0.28 12.66
CA THR A 246 -9.57 -0.26 11.58
C THR A 246 -10.90 0.32 12.06
N PRO A 247 -11.70 0.96 11.19
CA PRO A 247 -13.06 1.41 11.53
C PRO A 247 -13.92 0.29 12.14
N GLY A 248 -13.82 -0.93 11.61
CA GLY A 248 -14.56 -2.10 12.11
C GLY A 248 -14.12 -2.59 13.50
N LYS A 249 -12.88 -2.30 13.91
CA LYS A 249 -12.36 -2.54 15.27
C LYS A 249 -12.64 -1.38 16.22
N GLY A 250 -13.39 -0.36 15.78
CA GLY A 250 -13.61 0.88 16.52
C GLY A 250 -12.38 1.80 16.58
N GLY A 251 -11.44 1.63 15.64
CA GLY A 251 -10.25 2.47 15.45
C GLY A 251 -10.46 3.51 14.34
N VAL A 252 -9.74 4.63 14.41
CA VAL A 252 -9.89 5.82 13.55
C VAL A 252 -11.26 6.48 13.69
N LEU A 253 -11.33 7.46 14.59
CA LEU A 253 -12.60 8.12 14.94
C LEU A 253 -12.72 9.44 14.18
N ASN A 254 -13.76 9.57 13.37
CA ASN A 254 -14.06 10.82 12.67
C ASN A 254 -15.12 11.62 13.43
N SER A 255 -15.08 12.94 13.30
CA SER A 255 -16.12 13.84 13.79
C SER A 255 -16.98 14.33 12.64
N VAL A 256 -18.31 14.24 12.78
CA VAL A 256 -19.25 14.85 11.83
C VAL A 256 -19.48 16.34 12.13
N SER A 257 -18.99 16.83 13.26
CA SER A 257 -19.14 18.20 13.73
C SER A 257 -17.93 19.09 13.44
N PHE A 258 -16.83 18.52 12.94
CA PHE A 258 -15.67 19.29 12.50
C PHE A 258 -15.90 19.84 11.09
N THR A 259 -15.79 21.16 10.93
CA THR A 259 -16.13 21.88 9.69
C THR A 259 -14.90 22.49 9.01
N SER A 260 -15.09 22.99 7.79
CA SER A 260 -14.06 23.78 7.09
C SER A 260 -13.71 25.07 7.82
N ASP A 261 -14.68 25.69 8.49
CA ASP A 261 -14.49 26.92 9.26
C ASP A 261 -13.66 26.63 10.52
N ASP A 262 -13.88 25.48 11.16
CA ASP A 262 -13.05 25.01 12.26
C ASP A 262 -11.60 24.78 11.81
N GLN A 263 -11.42 24.13 10.65
CA GLN A 263 -10.11 23.94 10.05
C GLN A 263 -9.41 25.28 9.78
N ALA A 264 -10.11 26.26 9.20
CA ALA A 264 -9.57 27.59 8.91
C ALA A 264 -9.16 28.31 10.20
N TYR A 265 -10.04 28.33 11.20
CA TYR A 265 -9.75 28.93 12.52
C TYR A 265 -8.51 28.31 13.16
N LEU A 266 -8.42 26.98 13.20
CA LEU A 266 -7.25 26.29 13.77
C LEU A 266 -5.99 26.57 12.96
N THR A 267 -6.08 26.63 11.63
CA THR A 267 -4.94 26.94 10.77
C THR A 267 -4.42 28.35 11.02
N GLU A 268 -5.31 29.34 11.13
CA GLU A 268 -4.94 30.72 11.46
C GLU A 268 -4.33 30.82 12.87
N LYS A 269 -4.95 30.16 13.85
CA LYS A 269 -4.54 30.22 15.26
C LYS A 269 -3.19 29.57 15.53
N TYR A 270 -2.91 28.42 14.90
CA TYR A 270 -1.71 27.63 15.16
C TYR A 270 -0.66 27.72 14.05
N GLY A 271 -0.95 28.42 12.95
CA GLY A 271 -0.03 28.58 11.81
C GLY A 271 0.23 27.30 11.01
N THR A 272 -0.56 26.25 11.23
CA THR A 272 -0.40 24.92 10.64
C THR A 272 -1.77 24.28 10.44
N ARG A 273 -1.93 23.44 9.41
CA ARG A 273 -3.21 22.77 9.17
C ARG A 273 -3.42 21.66 10.21
N PRO A 274 -4.56 21.59 10.93
CA PRO A 274 -4.80 20.49 11.86
C PRO A 274 -4.76 19.12 11.16
N ALA A 275 -4.14 18.14 11.82
CA ALA A 275 -3.85 16.81 11.29
C ALA A 275 -4.35 15.66 12.17
N GLY A 276 -5.09 15.99 13.22
CA GLY A 276 -5.74 15.03 14.10
C GLY A 276 -5.25 15.11 15.53
N ILE A 277 -5.89 14.31 16.37
CA ILE A 277 -5.55 14.14 17.78
C ILE A 277 -5.14 12.70 18.02
N PHE A 278 -4.02 12.51 18.71
CA PHE A 278 -3.45 11.21 19.02
C PHE A 278 -3.31 11.08 20.54
N ILE A 279 -3.77 9.97 21.10
CA ILE A 279 -3.80 9.75 22.55
C ILE A 279 -3.09 8.45 22.88
N LEU A 280 -2.14 8.54 23.79
CA LEU A 280 -1.62 7.37 24.51
C LEU A 280 -2.50 7.12 25.74
N TRP A 281 -3.33 6.08 25.67
CA TRP A 281 -4.34 5.80 26.68
C TRP A 281 -3.95 4.63 27.57
N ASN A 282 -3.94 4.82 28.90
CA ASN A 282 -3.79 3.73 29.87
C ASN A 282 -5.17 3.28 30.37
N LYS A 283 -5.60 2.09 29.94
CA LYS A 283 -6.92 1.55 30.28
C LYS A 283 -7.09 1.22 31.77
N LYS A 284 -6.01 0.88 32.48
CA LYS A 284 -6.05 0.52 33.91
C LYS A 284 -6.11 1.76 34.79
N ALA A 285 -5.25 2.75 34.50
CA ALA A 285 -5.20 4.00 35.24
C ALA A 285 -6.34 4.95 34.89
N LYS A 286 -7.01 4.74 33.74
CA LYS A 286 -8.08 5.61 33.23
C LYS A 286 -7.59 7.03 32.95
N THR A 287 -6.36 7.13 32.48
CA THR A 287 -5.67 8.37 32.16
C THR A 287 -4.90 8.22 30.85
N GLY A 288 -4.65 9.32 30.15
CA GLY A 288 -3.82 9.35 28.97
C GLY A 288 -3.19 10.72 28.73
N THR A 289 -2.36 10.77 27.70
CA THR A 289 -1.77 12.00 27.18
C THR A 289 -2.16 12.14 25.72
N GLY A 290 -2.76 13.29 25.38
CA GLY A 290 -3.16 13.66 24.03
C GLY A 290 -2.19 14.65 23.39
N LEU A 291 -1.97 14.49 22.09
CA LEU A 291 -1.32 15.44 21.20
C LEU A 291 -2.30 15.84 20.10
N ALA A 292 -2.58 17.13 19.97
CA ALA A 292 -3.17 17.68 18.75
C ALA A 292 -2.02 18.11 17.84
N LEU A 293 -1.96 17.52 16.66
CA LEU A 293 -0.89 17.76 15.70
C LEU A 293 -1.41 18.53 14.49
N GLY A 294 -0.57 19.41 13.96
CA GLY A 294 -0.70 20.02 12.65
C GLY A 294 0.28 19.40 11.66
N PHE A 295 -0.02 19.53 10.37
CA PHE A 295 0.81 19.02 9.29
C PHE A 295 0.92 20.02 8.14
N ASP A 296 2.15 20.32 7.75
CA ASP A 296 2.47 21.27 6.68
C ASP A 296 2.97 20.51 5.45
N PHE A 297 2.23 20.66 4.34
CA PHE A 297 2.62 20.15 3.04
C PHE A 297 3.43 21.19 2.29
N ASP A 298 4.36 20.75 1.44
CA ASP A 298 5.03 21.67 0.53
C ASP A 298 4.00 22.34 -0.40
N SER A 299 3.94 23.67 -0.27
CA SER A 299 3.07 24.56 -1.02
C SER A 299 3.80 25.32 -2.14
N SER A 300 5.06 24.97 -2.40
CA SER A 300 5.83 25.50 -3.51
C SER A 300 5.09 25.35 -4.84
N VAL A 301 5.20 26.37 -5.69
CA VAL A 301 4.53 26.38 -7.01
C VAL A 301 5.22 25.38 -7.92
N TRP A 302 4.47 24.37 -8.36
CA TRP A 302 4.93 23.39 -9.34
C TRP A 302 4.94 23.99 -10.75
N THR A 303 6.08 23.91 -11.44
CA THR A 303 6.25 24.43 -12.81
C THR A 303 6.45 23.34 -13.86
N GLY A 304 6.51 22.07 -13.47
CA GLY A 304 6.68 20.94 -14.37
C GLY A 304 5.35 20.41 -14.94
N PRO A 305 5.40 19.28 -15.67
CA PRO A 305 4.19 18.58 -16.11
C PRO A 305 3.32 18.15 -14.93
N SER A 306 1.99 18.23 -15.06
CA SER A 306 1.05 17.96 -13.96
C SER A 306 1.14 16.52 -13.42
N TRP A 307 1.52 15.55 -14.27
CA TRP A 307 1.72 14.17 -13.86
C TRP A 307 2.92 13.99 -12.91
N GLY A 308 3.87 14.92 -12.91
CA GLY A 308 5.09 14.82 -12.11
C GLY A 308 4.94 15.36 -10.68
N GLU A 309 4.01 16.29 -10.45
CA GLU A 309 3.92 17.03 -9.18
C GLU A 309 3.79 16.10 -7.97
N LYS A 310 2.75 15.25 -7.98
CA LYS A 310 2.46 14.40 -6.82
C LYS A 310 3.50 13.31 -6.62
N VAL A 311 4.05 12.75 -7.70
CA VAL A 311 5.11 11.72 -7.61
C VAL A 311 6.36 12.34 -7.00
N SER A 312 6.78 13.51 -7.48
CA SER A 312 7.96 14.21 -6.97
C SER A 312 7.81 14.62 -5.51
N LYS A 313 6.63 15.14 -5.13
CA LYS A 313 6.32 15.47 -3.73
C LYS A 313 6.31 14.23 -2.83
N THR A 314 5.79 13.09 -3.30
CA THR A 314 5.87 11.83 -2.56
C THR A 314 7.31 11.40 -2.36
N VAL A 315 8.16 11.47 -3.40
CA VAL A 315 9.59 11.14 -3.32
C VAL A 315 10.32 12.03 -2.32
N ASP A 316 10.17 13.36 -2.38
CA ASP A 316 10.76 14.28 -1.40
C ASP A 316 10.37 13.91 0.04
N MET A 317 9.10 13.56 0.26
CA MET A 317 8.64 13.15 1.59
C MET A 317 9.22 11.80 2.03
N VAL A 318 9.42 10.84 1.12
CA VAL A 318 10.07 9.56 1.42
C VAL A 318 11.53 9.76 1.83
N GLU A 319 12.23 10.67 1.16
CA GLU A 319 13.63 11.01 1.50
C GLU A 319 13.77 11.80 2.82
N ASN A 320 12.65 12.28 3.39
CA ASN A 320 12.62 13.11 4.58
C ASN A 320 11.67 12.55 5.68
N LEU A 321 11.42 11.24 5.71
CA LEU A 321 10.44 10.63 6.64
C LEU A 321 10.74 10.87 8.13
N ASP A 322 12.00 11.06 8.49
CA ASP A 322 12.49 11.31 9.85
C ASP A 322 12.65 12.81 10.18
N ASN A 323 12.47 13.70 9.20
CA ASN A 323 12.58 15.14 9.39
C ASN A 323 11.25 15.76 9.85
N TYR A 324 10.84 15.44 11.08
CA TYR A 324 9.54 15.88 11.59
C TYR A 324 9.39 17.40 11.67
N ASP A 325 10.46 18.13 11.98
CA ASP A 325 10.43 19.60 12.07
C ASP A 325 10.04 20.27 10.74
N LYS A 326 10.23 19.58 9.60
CA LYS A 326 9.77 20.04 8.29
C LYS A 326 8.26 19.94 8.12
N TYR A 327 7.58 19.07 8.86
CA TYR A 327 6.21 18.64 8.55
C TYR A 327 5.23 18.75 9.72
N VAL A 328 5.63 18.46 10.96
CA VAL A 328 4.74 18.25 12.10
C VAL A 328 4.87 19.38 13.10
N THR A 329 3.74 19.99 13.45
CA THR A 329 3.66 21.00 14.52
C THR A 329 2.80 20.48 15.67
N VAL A 330 3.27 20.56 16.92
CA VAL A 330 2.43 20.28 18.09
C VAL A 330 1.56 21.49 18.39
N MET A 331 0.28 21.40 18.06
CA MET A 331 -0.70 22.46 18.33
C MET A 331 -1.08 22.51 19.82
N ASN A 332 -1.19 21.34 20.46
CA ASN A 332 -1.49 21.23 21.89
C ASN A 332 -1.05 19.88 22.46
N LYS A 333 -0.69 19.87 23.74
CA LYS A 333 -0.46 18.65 24.54
C LYS A 333 -1.29 18.73 25.82
N PHE A 334 -2.08 17.69 26.10
CA PHE A 334 -3.05 17.73 27.20
C PHE A 334 -3.22 16.37 27.88
N SER A 335 -3.69 16.40 29.13
CA SER A 335 -4.07 15.20 29.86
C SER A 335 -5.48 14.76 29.47
N VAL A 336 -5.70 13.45 29.40
CA VAL A 336 -6.98 12.85 29.04
C VAL A 336 -7.47 11.99 30.19
N ASP A 337 -8.70 12.21 30.66
CA ASP A 337 -9.40 11.31 31.59
C ASP A 337 -10.48 10.49 30.86
N GLU A 338 -11.16 9.61 31.59
CA GLU A 338 -12.18 8.73 30.99
C GLU A 338 -13.36 9.50 30.41
N LYS A 339 -13.74 10.64 31.01
CA LYS A 339 -14.87 11.45 30.55
C LYS A 339 -14.49 12.17 29.25
N MET A 340 -13.34 12.84 29.22
CA MET A 340 -12.83 13.50 28.03
C MET A 340 -12.64 12.49 26.89
N LEU A 341 -12.10 11.30 27.16
CA LEU A 341 -11.97 10.27 26.13
C LEU A 341 -13.34 9.89 25.56
N ALA A 342 -14.36 9.68 26.40
CA ALA A 342 -15.70 9.37 25.91
C ALA A 342 -16.29 10.49 25.04
N GLU A 343 -16.05 11.75 25.39
CA GLU A 343 -16.47 12.91 24.60
C GLU A 343 -15.71 13.00 23.27
N LEU A 344 -14.41 12.72 23.24
CA LEU A 344 -13.59 12.69 22.02
C LEU A 344 -14.01 11.57 21.07
N LYS A 345 -14.52 10.44 21.61
CA LYS A 345 -15.03 9.32 20.81
C LYS A 345 -16.42 9.55 20.24
N ASN A 346 -17.14 10.56 20.72
CA ASN A 346 -18.47 10.86 20.22
C ASN A 346 -18.37 11.62 18.88
N PRO A 347 -18.84 11.04 17.76
CA PRO A 347 -18.72 11.70 16.45
C PRO A 347 -19.48 13.03 16.36
N GLN A 348 -20.46 13.26 17.25
CA GLN A 348 -21.24 14.52 17.31
C GLN A 348 -20.49 15.67 17.98
N ASN A 349 -19.33 15.41 18.59
CA ASN A 349 -18.53 16.44 19.21
C ASN A 349 -17.42 16.90 18.25
N ASN A 350 -17.09 18.19 18.26
CA ASN A 350 -15.85 18.67 17.66
C ASN A 350 -14.69 18.29 18.61
N PRO A 351 -13.73 17.46 18.16
CA PRO A 351 -12.70 16.92 19.05
C PRO A 351 -11.74 18.02 19.54
N TYR A 352 -11.53 19.08 18.76
CA TYR A 352 -10.68 20.21 19.16
C TYR A 352 -11.35 21.11 20.21
N ALA A 353 -12.67 21.26 20.17
CA ALA A 353 -13.43 21.95 21.22
C ALA A 353 -13.38 21.16 22.54
N VAL A 354 -13.52 19.83 22.48
CA VAL A 354 -13.43 18.97 23.67
C VAL A 354 -12.09 19.11 24.39
N CYS A 355 -10.98 19.24 23.66
CA CYS A 355 -9.66 19.50 24.25
C CYS A 355 -9.35 20.99 24.49
N GLY A 356 -10.37 21.87 24.44
CA GLY A 356 -10.26 23.29 24.79
C GLY A 356 -9.45 24.14 23.81
N MET A 357 -9.34 23.71 22.55
CA MET A 357 -8.59 24.44 21.51
C MET A 357 -9.45 25.45 20.74
N MET A 358 -10.77 25.38 20.89
CA MET A 358 -11.78 26.19 20.21
C MET A 358 -12.87 26.64 21.16
#